data_AF-A0A522EHH2-F1
#
_entry.id   AF-A0A522EHH2-F1
#
_cell.length_a   1.000
_cell.length_b   1.000
_cell.length_c   1.000
_cell.angle_alpha   90.00
_cell.angle_beta   90.00
_cell.angle_gamma   90.00
#
_symmetry.space_group_name_H-M   'P 1'
#
loop_
_entity.id
_entity.type
_entity.pdbx_description
1 polymer ?
#
loop_
_entity_poly.entity_id
_entity_poly.type
_entity_poly.pdbx_seq_one_letter_code
_entity_poly.pdbx_strand_id
1 'polypeptide(L)'
;MAYLGVLVAIAIAGAWLYQVAGSRAVGAQREKEAQLLFAGDQIARAIGRYYASGPVPGCYPPDLQALLDDHRLGGVTQRHLRHVYADPMTGKTAWGELRDELGNLRGVYSTSDASPYKQANFPAGYRAFAGKQHYREWHFLPADTRVPPAPPEACLRRSG
;
A
#
# COMPACT_ATOMS: atom_id res chain seq x y z
N MET A 1 -46.54 42.31 -9.06
CA MET A 1 -46.27 41.53 -7.82
C MET A 1 -45.88 40.07 -8.07
N ALA A 2 -46.29 39.42 -9.17
CA ALA A 2 -45.96 38.01 -9.45
C ALA A 2 -44.46 37.74 -9.76
N TYR A 3 -43.76 38.66 -10.41
CA TYR A 3 -42.35 38.47 -10.81
C TYR A 3 -41.39 38.33 -9.62
N LEU A 4 -41.60 39.10 -8.55
CA LEU A 4 -40.76 39.04 -7.35
C LEU A 4 -40.88 37.68 -6.64
N GLY A 5 -42.10 37.11 -6.58
CA GLY A 5 -42.31 35.79 -5.98
C GLY A 5 -41.59 34.67 -6.76
N VAL A 6 -41.59 34.74 -8.10
CA VAL A 6 -40.90 33.78 -8.95
C VAL A 6 -39.38 33.88 -8.80
N LEU A 7 -38.82 35.10 -8.77
CA LEU A 7 -37.38 35.28 -8.59
C LEU A 7 -36.90 34.77 -7.22
N VAL A 8 -37.67 34.97 -6.16
CA VAL A 8 -37.37 34.44 -4.82
C VAL A 8 -37.46 32.91 -4.81
N ALA A 9 -38.45 32.31 -5.46
CA ALA A 9 -38.57 30.85 -5.55
C ALA A 9 -37.38 30.21 -6.29
N ILE A 10 -36.93 30.82 -7.40
CA ILE A 10 -35.76 30.36 -8.15
C ILE A 10 -34.47 30.52 -7.32
N ALA A 11 -34.31 31.63 -6.60
CA ALA A 11 -33.15 31.85 -5.74
C ALA A 11 -33.08 30.82 -4.60
N ILE A 12 -34.22 30.49 -3.99
CA ILE A 12 -34.32 29.44 -2.97
C ILE A 12 -33.94 28.08 -3.61
N ALA A 13 -34.57 27.70 -4.71
CA ALA A 13 -34.27 26.43 -5.40
C ALA A 13 -32.78 26.30 -5.79
N GLY A 14 -32.15 27.40 -6.24
CA GLY A 14 -30.72 27.44 -6.53
C GLY A 14 -29.84 27.22 -5.29
N ALA A 15 -30.21 27.80 -4.14
CA ALA A 15 -29.50 27.61 -2.88
C ALA A 15 -29.61 26.16 -2.35
N TRP A 16 -30.76 25.50 -2.54
CA TRP A 16 -30.96 24.09 -2.17
C TRP A 16 -30.08 23.14 -2.97
N LEU A 17 -29.89 23.39 -4.27
CA LEU A 17 -29.06 22.54 -5.14
C LEU A 17 -27.55 22.67 -4.86
N TYR A 18 -27.11 23.81 -4.34
CA TYR A 18 -25.68 24.09 -4.11
C TYR A 18 -25.05 23.22 -2.99
N GLN A 19 -25.86 22.71 -2.06
CA GLN A 19 -25.38 21.96 -0.87
C GLN A 19 -24.77 20.58 -1.20
N VAL A 20 -24.86 20.08 -2.44
CA VAL A 20 -24.47 18.70 -2.79
C VAL A 20 -23.04 18.58 -3.38
N ALA A 21 -22.29 19.68 -3.51
CA ALA A 21 -20.99 19.65 -4.20
C ALA A 21 -19.78 19.24 -3.32
N GLY A 22 -19.87 19.40 -2.00
CA GLY A 22 -18.69 19.28 -1.10
C GLY A 22 -18.23 17.87 -0.73
N SER A 23 -19.05 16.83 -0.91
CA SER A 23 -18.77 15.49 -0.36
C SER A 23 -17.91 14.58 -1.26
N ARG A 24 -17.81 14.88 -2.56
CA ARG A 24 -17.20 13.97 -3.55
C ARG A 24 -15.67 13.87 -3.42
N ALA A 25 -14.99 14.97 -3.12
CA ALA A 25 -13.53 15.01 -3.05
C ALA A 25 -12.98 14.23 -1.83
N VAL A 26 -13.66 14.34 -0.68
CA VAL A 26 -13.27 13.62 0.55
C VAL A 26 -13.52 12.12 0.42
N GLY A 27 -14.61 11.72 -0.25
CA GLY A 27 -14.89 10.31 -0.55
C GLY A 27 -13.77 9.66 -1.36
N ALA A 28 -13.37 10.30 -2.47
CA ALA A 28 -12.33 9.76 -3.36
C ALA A 28 -10.97 9.57 -2.66
N GLN A 29 -10.56 10.49 -1.78
CA GLN A 29 -9.30 10.37 -1.03
C GLN A 29 -9.33 9.18 -0.06
N ARG A 30 -10.44 8.97 0.65
CA ARG A 30 -10.62 7.84 1.56
C ARG A 30 -10.59 6.49 0.83
N GLU A 31 -11.19 6.43 -0.36
CA GLU A 31 -11.16 5.24 -1.20
C GLU A 31 -9.73 4.91 -1.66
N LYS A 32 -8.98 5.91 -2.14
CA LYS A 32 -7.56 5.74 -2.49
C LYS A 32 -6.72 5.26 -1.32
N GLU A 33 -6.96 5.81 -0.12
CA GLU A 33 -6.25 5.41 1.08
C GLU A 33 -6.57 3.96 1.49
N ALA A 34 -7.85 3.55 1.41
CA ALA A 34 -8.23 2.16 1.65
C ALA A 34 -7.58 1.20 0.65
N GLN A 35 -7.49 1.61 -0.63
CA GLN A 35 -6.77 0.86 -1.66
C GLN A 35 -5.26 0.82 -1.39
N LEU A 36 -4.67 1.90 -0.88
CA LEU A 36 -3.25 1.95 -0.52
C LEU A 36 -2.94 0.94 0.58
N LEU A 37 -3.74 0.93 1.64
CA LEU A 37 -3.62 -0.03 2.74
C LEU A 37 -3.81 -1.46 2.24
N PHE A 38 -4.79 -1.70 1.36
CA PHE A 38 -4.99 -3.03 0.76
C PHE A 38 -3.80 -3.48 -0.09
N ALA A 39 -3.32 -2.64 -1.01
CA ALA A 39 -2.21 -2.96 -1.90
C ALA A 39 -0.91 -3.20 -1.10
N GLY A 40 -0.58 -2.28 -0.18
CA GLY A 40 0.60 -2.42 0.66
C GLY A 40 0.55 -3.67 1.55
N ASP A 41 -0.64 -4.02 2.07
CA ASP A 41 -0.85 -5.24 2.84
C ASP A 41 -0.68 -6.53 2.01
N GLN A 42 -1.15 -6.55 0.75
CA GLN A 42 -0.91 -7.69 -0.15
C GLN A 42 0.59 -7.87 -0.41
N ILE A 43 1.32 -6.78 -0.65
CA ILE A 43 2.77 -6.81 -0.89
C ILE A 43 3.51 -7.28 0.37
N ALA A 44 3.20 -6.70 1.54
CA ALA A 44 3.82 -7.10 2.81
C ALA A 44 3.61 -8.59 3.12
N ARG A 45 2.39 -9.12 2.91
CA ARG A 45 2.12 -10.55 3.07
C ARG A 45 2.87 -11.40 2.05
N ALA A 46 2.97 -10.96 0.80
CA ALA A 46 3.73 -11.66 -0.23
C ALA A 46 5.22 -11.76 0.14
N ILE A 47 5.82 -10.67 0.63
CA ILE A 47 7.20 -10.66 1.14
C ILE A 47 7.34 -11.64 2.32
N GLY A 48 6.41 -11.63 3.27
CA GLY A 48 6.42 -12.55 4.42
C GLY A 48 6.32 -14.02 4.00
N ARG A 49 5.49 -14.34 3.00
CA ARG A 49 5.39 -15.69 2.44
C ARG A 49 6.67 -16.11 1.74
N TYR A 50 7.22 -15.23 0.90
CA TYR A 50 8.48 -15.45 0.20
C TYR A 50 9.64 -15.73 1.16
N TYR A 51 9.68 -14.99 2.26
CA TYR A 51 10.67 -15.11 3.31
C TYR A 51 10.56 -16.45 4.06
N ALA A 52 9.35 -16.99 4.19
CA ALA A 52 9.08 -18.25 4.91
C ALA A 52 9.14 -19.51 4.01
N SER A 53 8.87 -19.41 2.71
CA SER A 53 8.67 -20.58 1.83
C SER A 53 9.91 -21.02 1.05
N GLY A 54 10.99 -20.25 1.06
CA GLY A 54 12.18 -20.54 0.26
C GLY A 54 12.96 -21.79 0.72
N PRO A 55 13.86 -22.34 -0.13
CA PRO A 55 14.77 -23.43 0.26
C PRO A 55 15.65 -23.06 1.46
N VAL A 56 16.01 -21.78 1.54
CA VAL A 56 16.62 -21.13 2.71
C VAL A 56 15.59 -20.13 3.24
N PRO A 57 14.82 -20.50 4.29
CA PRO A 57 13.94 -19.57 4.98
C PRO A 57 14.77 -18.44 5.60
N GLY A 58 14.21 -17.23 5.66
CA GLY A 58 14.89 -16.09 6.27
C GLY A 58 15.55 -15.13 5.29
N CYS A 59 15.41 -15.34 3.98
CA CYS A 59 15.93 -14.46 2.94
C CYS A 59 14.82 -13.65 2.26
N TYR A 60 15.00 -12.33 2.19
CA TYR A 60 14.09 -11.43 1.50
C TYR A 60 14.22 -11.53 -0.05
N PRO A 61 13.19 -11.12 -0.80
CA PRO A 61 13.24 -11.08 -2.26
C PRO A 61 14.17 -9.96 -2.77
N PRO A 62 14.84 -10.13 -3.93
CA PRO A 62 15.66 -9.06 -4.50
C PRO A 62 14.83 -7.87 -5.02
N ASP A 63 13.64 -8.15 -5.57
CA ASP A 63 12.74 -7.18 -6.16
C ASP A 63 11.26 -7.61 -6.04
N LEU A 64 10.35 -6.74 -6.50
CA LEU A 64 8.91 -7.05 -6.55
C LEU A 64 8.57 -8.14 -7.58
N GLN A 65 9.38 -8.30 -8.64
CA GLN A 65 9.12 -9.28 -9.69
C GLN A 65 9.31 -10.72 -9.18
N ALA A 66 10.27 -10.92 -8.28
CA ALA A 66 10.49 -12.19 -7.60
C ALA A 66 9.28 -12.65 -6.74
N LEU A 67 8.35 -11.75 -6.40
CA LEU A 67 7.10 -12.10 -5.73
C LEU A 67 6.04 -12.62 -6.69
N LEU A 68 6.10 -12.27 -7.98
CA LEU A 68 5.16 -12.73 -9.01
C LEU A 68 5.48 -14.15 -9.44
N ASP A 69 6.75 -14.41 -9.75
CA ASP A 69 7.20 -15.69 -10.30
C ASP A 69 8.44 -16.19 -9.53
N ASP A 70 8.20 -16.97 -8.47
CA ASP A 70 9.24 -17.59 -7.66
C ASP A 70 9.53 -19.01 -8.18
N HIS A 71 10.70 -19.19 -8.82
CA HIS A 71 11.15 -20.46 -9.39
C HIS A 71 12.10 -21.25 -8.49
N ARG A 72 12.33 -20.80 -7.25
CA ARG A 72 13.33 -21.42 -6.35
C ARG A 72 13.04 -22.86 -5.95
N LEU A 73 11.77 -23.27 -5.98
CA LEU A 73 11.33 -24.53 -5.39
C LEU A 73 11.34 -25.72 -6.34
N GLY A 74 12.06 -25.62 -7.47
CA GLY A 74 12.37 -26.77 -8.34
C GLY A 74 11.13 -27.57 -8.78
N GLY A 75 10.49 -27.14 -9.87
CA GLY A 75 9.37 -27.87 -10.49
C GLY A 75 7.98 -27.27 -10.27
N VAL A 76 7.84 -26.24 -9.42
CA VAL A 76 6.60 -25.46 -9.27
C VAL A 76 6.92 -23.97 -9.17
N THR A 77 6.34 -23.15 -10.06
CA THR A 77 6.38 -21.69 -9.94
C THR A 77 5.42 -21.26 -8.83
N GLN A 78 5.96 -20.73 -7.74
CA GLN A 78 5.14 -20.14 -6.68
C GLN A 78 4.88 -18.67 -6.96
N ARG A 79 3.61 -18.26 -6.90
CA ARG A 79 3.21 -16.87 -7.03
C ARG A 79 2.77 -16.35 -5.68
N HIS A 80 3.58 -15.49 -5.05
CA HIS A 80 3.26 -14.89 -3.76
C HIS A 80 2.33 -13.68 -3.92
N LEU A 81 2.42 -13.02 -5.07
CA LEU A 81 1.63 -11.86 -5.47
C LEU A 81 0.97 -12.11 -6.83
N ARG A 82 -0.29 -11.70 -7.01
CA ARG A 82 -1.04 -11.93 -8.27
C ARG A 82 -0.58 -11.02 -9.41
N HIS A 83 -0.31 -9.76 -9.09
CA HIS A 83 0.19 -8.74 -9.99
C HIS A 83 0.79 -7.60 -9.15
N VAL A 84 1.65 -6.77 -9.73
CA VAL A 84 2.13 -5.56 -9.06
C VAL A 84 0.97 -4.58 -8.97
N TYR A 85 0.61 -4.16 -7.76
CA TYR A 85 -0.40 -3.13 -7.55
C TYR A 85 0.19 -1.76 -7.91
N ALA A 86 -0.60 -0.89 -8.55
CA ALA A 86 -0.23 0.52 -8.66
C ALA A 86 -0.46 1.22 -7.32
N ASP A 87 0.40 2.17 -6.98
CA ASP A 87 0.19 3.08 -5.86
C ASP A 87 -1.01 4.00 -6.21
N PRO A 88 -2.14 3.91 -5.49
CA PRO A 88 -3.36 4.68 -5.81
C PRO A 88 -3.21 6.19 -5.54
N MET A 89 -2.17 6.60 -4.81
CA MET A 89 -1.87 8.01 -4.58
C MET A 89 -1.13 8.64 -5.75
N THR A 90 -0.20 7.91 -6.36
CA THR A 90 0.64 8.41 -7.46
C THR A 90 0.23 7.91 -8.85
N GLY A 91 -0.57 6.85 -8.91
CA GLY A 91 -0.97 6.15 -10.14
C GLY A 91 0.17 5.34 -10.77
N LYS A 92 1.33 5.22 -10.12
CA LYS A 92 2.51 4.53 -10.66
C LYS A 92 2.62 3.12 -10.09
N THR A 93 3.17 2.20 -10.87
CA THR A 93 3.53 0.85 -10.40
C THR A 93 4.84 0.81 -9.64
N ALA A 94 5.61 1.91 -9.65
CA ALA A 94 6.84 2.07 -8.90
C ALA A 94 6.53 2.47 -7.45
N TRP A 95 6.77 1.55 -6.53
CA TRP A 95 6.72 1.79 -5.09
C TRP A 95 8.08 2.28 -4.58
N GLY A 96 8.07 2.99 -3.46
CA GLY A 96 9.29 3.16 -2.67
C GLY A 96 9.68 1.82 -2.07
N GLU A 97 10.97 1.45 -2.16
CA GLU A 97 11.48 0.17 -1.70
C GLU A 97 12.28 0.35 -0.41
N LEU A 98 11.97 -0.46 0.60
CA LEU A 98 12.77 -0.57 1.82
C LEU A 98 13.69 -1.77 1.64
N ARG A 99 14.99 -1.50 1.53
CA ARG A 99 16.01 -2.54 1.36
C ARG A 99 16.66 -2.90 2.69
N ASP A 100 17.06 -4.16 2.82
CA ASP A 100 17.93 -4.62 3.91
C ASP A 100 19.42 -4.31 3.61
N GLU A 101 20.31 -4.72 4.50
CA GLU A 101 21.76 -4.51 4.38
C GLU A 101 22.36 -5.19 3.13
N LEU A 102 21.69 -6.20 2.57
CA LEU A 102 22.10 -6.94 1.39
C LEU A 102 21.45 -6.39 0.11
N GLY A 103 20.62 -5.35 0.23
CA GLY A 103 19.89 -4.76 -0.89
C GLY A 103 18.59 -5.49 -1.23
N ASN A 104 18.16 -6.49 -0.45
CA ASN A 104 16.90 -7.20 -0.70
C ASN A 104 15.70 -6.37 -0.23
N LEU A 105 14.58 -6.52 -0.93
CA LEU A 105 13.31 -5.87 -0.64
C LEU A 105 12.69 -6.43 0.65
N ARG A 106 12.81 -5.67 1.74
CA ARG A 106 12.20 -5.95 3.04
C ARG A 106 10.77 -5.42 3.15
N GLY A 107 10.44 -4.35 2.43
CA GLY A 107 9.12 -3.74 2.46
C GLY A 107 8.94 -2.66 1.40
N VAL A 108 7.75 -2.07 1.38
CA VAL A 108 7.42 -1.00 0.42
C VAL A 108 6.73 0.18 1.10
N TYR A 109 6.77 1.34 0.47
CA TYR A 109 6.02 2.54 0.88
C TYR A 109 5.55 3.34 -0.35
N SER A 110 4.52 4.16 -0.20
CA SER A 110 4.06 5.05 -1.27
C SER A 110 5.01 6.23 -1.40
N THR A 111 5.34 6.65 -2.63
CA THR A 111 6.24 7.81 -2.83
C THR A 111 5.55 9.16 -2.63
N SER A 112 4.23 9.16 -2.46
CA SER A 112 3.42 10.38 -2.30
C SER A 112 3.75 11.18 -1.03
N ASP A 113 3.83 12.50 -1.21
CA ASP A 113 3.91 13.52 -0.16
C ASP A 113 2.54 13.87 0.47
N ALA A 114 1.45 13.33 -0.07
CA ALA A 114 0.13 13.66 0.43
C ALA A 114 -0.06 13.20 1.89
N SER A 115 -0.87 13.97 2.62
CA SER A 115 -1.15 13.66 4.02
C SER A 115 -2.26 12.63 4.17
N PRO A 116 -2.09 11.66 5.09
CA PRO A 116 -3.10 10.65 5.35
C PRO A 116 -4.33 11.25 6.02
N TYR A 117 -5.49 10.80 5.58
CA TYR A 117 -6.76 11.11 6.19
C TYR A 117 -6.95 10.30 7.48
N LYS A 118 -6.57 9.03 7.48
CA LYS A 118 -6.63 8.17 8.67
C LYS A 118 -5.44 8.43 9.58
N GLN A 119 -5.75 8.99 10.74
CA GLN A 119 -4.77 9.31 11.78
C GLN A 119 -4.72 8.27 12.91
N ALA A 120 -5.78 7.46 13.08
CA ALA A 120 -5.95 6.52 14.19
C ALA A 120 -6.75 5.26 13.80
N ASN A 121 -6.92 4.35 14.77
CA ASN A 121 -7.65 3.08 14.61
C ASN A 121 -7.07 2.18 13.52
N PHE A 122 -5.74 2.03 13.50
CA PHE A 122 -5.06 1.05 12.66
C PHE A 122 -5.09 -0.34 13.32
N PRO A 123 -5.17 -1.42 12.52
CA PRO A 123 -5.01 -2.78 13.03
C PRO A 123 -3.60 -2.98 13.61
N ALA A 124 -3.40 -4.04 14.40
CA ALA A 124 -2.18 -4.25 15.18
C ALA A 124 -0.88 -4.14 14.37
N GLY A 125 -0.84 -4.66 13.13
CA GLY A 125 0.32 -4.60 12.25
C GLY A 125 0.65 -3.23 11.66
N TYR A 126 -0.28 -2.26 11.72
CA TYR A 126 -0.13 -0.92 11.14
C TYR A 126 -0.22 0.20 12.17
N ARG A 127 -0.09 -0.11 13.47
CA ARG A 127 -0.14 0.90 14.54
C ARG A 127 0.91 2.00 14.38
N ALA A 128 2.07 1.67 13.79
CA ALA A 128 3.14 2.62 13.50
C ALA A 128 2.75 3.71 12.49
N PHE A 129 1.63 3.56 11.78
CA PHE A 129 1.12 4.55 10.81
C PHE A 129 0.31 5.66 11.48
N ALA A 130 -0.09 5.47 12.74
CA ALA A 130 -0.84 6.47 13.49
C ALA A 130 0.00 7.74 13.69
N GLY A 131 -0.61 8.89 13.42
CA GLY A 131 0.03 10.21 13.58
C GLY A 131 1.10 10.55 12.53
N LYS A 132 1.26 9.76 11.47
CA LYS A 132 2.16 10.08 10.36
C LYS A 132 1.63 11.23 9.50
N GLN A 133 2.52 12.08 9.00
CA GLN A 133 2.15 13.28 8.24
C GLN A 133 2.10 13.03 6.74
N HIS A 134 2.82 12.02 6.26
CA HIS A 134 2.90 11.69 4.83
C HIS A 134 2.77 10.19 4.58
N TYR A 135 2.19 9.81 3.43
CA TYR A 135 2.08 8.40 3.03
C TYR A 135 3.44 7.71 2.84
N ARG A 136 4.51 8.46 2.57
CA ARG A 136 5.86 7.89 2.51
C ARG A 136 6.36 7.30 3.83
N GLU A 137 5.80 7.74 4.95
CA GLU A 137 6.15 7.20 6.26
C GLU A 137 5.38 5.91 6.59
N TRP A 138 4.43 5.52 5.75
CA TRP A 138 3.69 4.28 5.89
C TRP A 138 4.50 3.14 5.27
N HIS A 139 5.36 2.57 6.10
CA HIS A 139 6.23 1.46 5.73
C HIS A 139 5.50 0.12 5.87
N PHE A 140 5.13 -0.48 4.74
CA PHE A 140 4.52 -1.79 4.70
C PHE A 140 5.60 -2.86 4.83
N LEU A 141 5.70 -3.42 6.04
CA LEU A 141 6.63 -4.48 6.39
C LEU A 141 5.85 -5.79 6.61
N PRO A 142 6.44 -6.95 6.30
CA PRO A 142 5.85 -8.23 6.66
C PRO A 142 5.61 -8.28 8.18
N ALA A 143 4.47 -8.85 8.58
CA ALA A 143 4.19 -9.11 9.98
C ALA A 143 5.30 -9.99 10.58
N ASP A 144 5.59 -9.80 11.86
CA ASP A 144 6.65 -10.49 12.60
C ASP A 144 6.68 -11.98 12.22
N THR A 145 7.74 -12.35 11.52
CA THR A 145 7.89 -13.70 10.98
C THR A 145 8.47 -14.56 12.09
N ARG A 146 7.84 -15.70 12.37
CA ARG A 146 8.39 -16.69 13.33
C ARG A 146 9.74 -17.27 12.89
N VAL A 147 10.16 -16.97 11.66
CA VAL A 147 11.39 -17.45 11.05
C VAL A 147 12.48 -16.40 11.27
N PRO A 148 13.59 -16.72 11.95
CA PRO A 148 14.67 -15.76 12.15
C PRO A 148 15.33 -15.40 10.81
N PRO A 149 15.88 -14.18 10.68
CA PRO A 149 16.59 -13.78 9.47
C PRO A 149 17.79 -14.70 9.25
N ALA A 150 17.92 -15.18 8.02
CA ALA A 150 19.04 -16.03 7.65
C ALA A 150 20.34 -15.22 7.67
N PRO A 151 21.49 -15.86 7.95
CA PRO A 151 22.78 -15.21 7.81
C PRO A 151 22.96 -14.65 6.40
N PRO A 152 23.55 -13.46 6.25
CA PRO A 152 23.73 -12.82 4.94
C PRO A 152 24.37 -13.72 3.87
N GLU A 153 25.37 -14.50 4.29
CA GLU A 153 26.08 -15.47 3.45
C GLU A 153 25.19 -16.58 2.88
N ALA A 154 24.17 -17.01 3.62
CA ALA A 154 23.22 -18.03 3.18
C ALA A 154 22.29 -17.49 2.09
N CYS A 155 21.97 -16.19 2.12
CA CYS A 155 21.17 -15.54 1.09
C CYS A 155 21.98 -15.19 -0.17
N LEU A 156 23.27 -14.86 -0.03
CA LEU A 156 24.16 -14.53 -1.15
C LEU A 156 24.53 -15.75 -2.00
N ARG A 157 24.65 -16.95 -1.41
CA ARG A 157 24.99 -18.18 -2.13
C ARG A 157 23.93 -18.64 -3.15
N ARG A 158 22.80 -17.92 -3.22
CA ARG A 158 21.63 -18.20 -4.05
C ARG A 158 21.68 -17.51 -5.43
N SER A 159 22.53 -16.50 -5.61
CA SER A 159 22.60 -15.71 -6.85
C SER A 159 23.57 -16.26 -7.91
N GLY A 160 24.07 -17.49 -7.74
CA GLY A 160 25.01 -18.16 -8.64
C GLY A 160 24.42 -19.41 -9.28
#